data_AF-A0A7L1XN07-F1
#
_entry.id   AF-A0A7L1XN07-F1
#
_cell.length_a   1.000
_cell.length_b   1.000
_cell.length_c   1.000
_cell.angle_alpha   90.00
_cell.angle_beta   90.00
_cell.angle_gamma   90.00
#
_symmetry.space_group_name_H-M   'P 1'
#
loop_
_entity.id
_entity.type
_entity.pdbx_description
1 polymer ?
#
loop_
_entity_poly.entity_id
_entity_poly.type
_entity_poly.pdbx_seq_one_letter_code
_entity_poly.pdbx_strand_id
1 'polypeptide(L)'
;SYGQTGTGKTFTMEGERSPNEEYTWEEDPLAGIIPRTLHQIFEKLTENGTEFSVKVSLLEIYNEELFDLLNPTPDVGERLQMFDDPRNKRGVIIKGLEEVTVHNKNEVYRILERGAAKRTTAATYLNAYS
;
A
#
# COMPACT_ATOMS: atom_id res chain seq x y z
N SER A 1 -1.36 3.20 12.23
CA SER A 1 -1.59 4.22 13.28
C SER A 1 -2.76 3.80 14.15
N TYR A 2 -2.79 4.18 15.43
CA TYR A 2 -3.86 3.82 16.38
C TYR A 2 -4.58 5.08 16.88
N GLY A 3 -5.89 5.02 17.10
CA GLY A 3 -6.70 6.17 17.50
C GLY A 3 -8.16 6.01 17.06
N GLN A 4 -9.03 6.91 17.53
CA GLN A 4 -10.46 6.91 17.20
C GLN A 4 -10.69 7.18 15.70
N THR A 5 -11.80 6.70 15.14
CA THR A 5 -12.20 7.03 13.77
C THR A 5 -12.36 8.54 13.61
N GLY A 6 -11.85 9.10 12.51
CA GLY A 6 -11.86 10.54 12.24
C GLY A 6 -10.69 11.34 12.84
N THR A 7 -9.79 10.74 13.63
CA THR A 7 -8.64 11.47 14.23
C THR A 7 -7.41 11.54 13.32
N GLY A 8 -7.59 11.48 12.00
CA GLY A 8 -6.48 11.63 11.04
C GLY A 8 -5.56 10.43 10.86
N LYS A 9 -5.95 9.21 11.27
CA LYS A 9 -5.11 8.00 11.10
C LYS A 9 -4.65 7.77 9.66
N THR A 10 -5.58 7.86 8.70
CA THR A 10 -5.31 7.72 7.26
C THR A 10 -4.51 8.91 6.76
N PHE A 11 -4.88 10.12 7.14
CA PHE A 11 -4.13 11.35 6.81
C PHE A 11 -2.66 11.27 7.26
N THR A 12 -2.37 10.71 8.45
CA THR A 12 -0.99 10.52 8.90
C THR A 12 -0.23 9.50 8.05
N MET A 13 -0.85 8.36 7.71
CA MET A 13 -0.16 7.27 7.01
C MET A 13 -0.02 7.55 5.51
N GLU A 14 -1.09 8.00 4.86
CA GLU A 14 -1.18 8.16 3.41
C GLU A 14 -1.07 9.63 3.01
N GLY A 15 -1.70 10.52 3.78
CA GLY A 15 -1.80 11.95 3.45
C GLY A 15 -2.96 12.24 2.50
N GLU A 16 -2.89 13.44 1.91
CA GLU A 16 -3.79 13.90 0.85
C GLU A 16 -2.95 14.51 -0.28
N ARG A 17 -3.60 14.78 -1.43
CA ARG A 17 -2.98 15.52 -2.52
C ARG A 17 -3.38 16.98 -2.44
N SER A 18 -2.40 17.86 -2.56
CA SER A 18 -2.64 19.30 -2.65
C SER A 18 -3.50 19.61 -3.88
N PRO A 19 -4.41 20.60 -3.79
CA PRO A 19 -5.29 20.97 -4.90
C PRO A 19 -4.52 21.38 -6.16
N ASN A 20 -5.15 21.21 -7.32
CA ASN A 20 -4.65 21.68 -8.62
C ASN A 20 -3.28 21.12 -9.07
N GLU A 21 -2.81 20.02 -8.46
CA GLU A 21 -1.52 19.40 -8.80
C GLU A 21 -0.33 20.37 -8.65
N GLU A 22 -0.41 21.31 -7.70
CA GLU A 22 0.61 22.34 -7.46
C GLU A 22 1.99 21.75 -7.16
N TYR A 23 2.01 20.58 -6.53
CA TYR A 23 3.21 19.87 -6.12
C TYR A 23 3.31 18.51 -6.81
N THR A 24 4.55 18.09 -7.10
CA THR A 24 4.86 16.69 -7.38
C THR A 24 4.44 15.82 -6.18
N TRP A 25 4.28 14.52 -6.37
CA TRP A 25 3.83 13.65 -5.28
C TRP A 25 4.89 13.52 -4.17
N GLU A 26 6.17 13.67 -4.52
CA GLU A 26 7.29 13.63 -3.59
C GLU A 26 7.38 14.89 -2.71
N GLU A 27 7.07 16.04 -3.28
CA GLU A 27 7.25 17.35 -2.64
C GLU A 27 5.96 17.88 -2.00
N ASP A 28 4.85 17.15 -2.13
CA ASP A 28 3.56 17.56 -1.60
C ASP A 28 3.62 17.73 -0.06
N PRO A 29 3.32 18.92 0.47
CA PRO A 29 3.28 19.13 1.91
C PRO A 29 2.20 18.29 2.61
N LEU A 30 1.17 17.85 1.90
CA LEU A 30 0.09 17.01 2.43
C LEU A 30 0.38 15.50 2.37
N ALA A 31 1.50 15.08 1.76
CA ALA A 31 1.88 13.67 1.71
C ALA A 31 2.10 13.08 3.12
N GLY A 32 1.63 11.84 3.34
CA GLY A 32 1.78 11.12 4.61
C GLY A 32 3.10 10.35 4.74
N ILE A 33 3.18 9.50 5.76
CA ILE A 33 4.39 8.70 6.05
C ILE A 33 4.77 7.76 4.89
N ILE A 34 3.80 7.08 4.28
CA ILE A 34 4.01 6.07 3.24
C ILE A 34 4.69 6.69 1.99
N PRO A 35 4.10 7.69 1.30
CA PRO A 35 4.74 8.29 0.13
C PRO A 35 6.10 8.92 0.46
N ARG A 36 6.25 9.59 1.61
CA ARG A 36 7.52 10.19 2.03
C ARG A 36 8.62 9.14 2.26
N THR A 37 8.27 8.03 2.90
CA THR A 37 9.21 6.94 3.19
C THR A 37 9.70 6.30 1.89
N LEU A 38 8.79 6.06 0.94
CA LEU A 38 9.13 5.49 -0.36
C LEU A 38 10.04 6.42 -1.15
N HIS A 39 9.73 7.72 -1.21
CA HIS A 39 10.60 8.72 -1.84
C HIS A 39 12.01 8.66 -1.24
N GLN A 40 12.14 8.71 0.09
CA GLN A 40 13.44 8.68 0.77
C GLN A 40 14.20 7.37 0.57
N ILE A 41 13.53 6.22 0.53
CA ILE A 41 14.17 4.93 0.24
C ILE A 41 14.85 4.99 -1.13
N PHE A 42 14.12 5.44 -2.16
CA PHE A 42 14.66 5.51 -3.51
C PHE A 42 15.78 6.54 -3.64
N GLU A 43 15.69 7.71 -3.00
CA GLU A 43 16.78 8.69 -3.00
C GLU A 43 18.05 8.10 -2.37
N LYS A 44 17.94 7.57 -1.14
CA LYS A 44 19.10 7.03 -0.42
C LYS A 44 19.75 5.84 -1.12
N LEU A 45 18.96 4.95 -1.69
CA LEU A 45 19.49 3.79 -2.41
C LEU A 45 20.20 4.21 -3.70
N THR A 46 19.69 5.24 -4.39
CA THR A 46 20.31 5.78 -5.60
C THR A 46 21.62 6.51 -5.29
N GLU A 47 21.65 7.31 -4.22
CA GLU A 47 22.85 8.05 -3.77
C GLU A 47 24.01 7.13 -3.37
N ASN A 48 23.70 5.99 -2.74
CA ASN A 48 24.71 5.04 -2.26
C ASN A 48 25.34 4.19 -3.38
N GLY A 49 24.87 4.30 -4.63
CA GLY A 49 25.43 3.59 -5.79
C GLY A 49 25.39 2.06 -5.69
N THR A 50 24.55 1.51 -4.81
CA THR A 50 24.41 0.08 -4.57
C THR A 50 23.29 -0.48 -5.45
N GLU A 51 23.44 -1.69 -5.99
CA GLU A 51 22.34 -2.36 -6.68
C GLU A 51 21.25 -2.75 -5.68
N PHE A 52 19.99 -2.41 -5.98
CA PHE A 52 18.86 -2.69 -5.12
C PHE A 52 17.64 -3.15 -5.93
N SER A 53 16.75 -3.88 -5.26
CA SER A 53 15.43 -4.22 -5.77
C SER A 53 14.38 -3.88 -4.71
N VAL A 54 13.36 -3.13 -5.07
CA VAL A 54 12.23 -2.81 -4.18
C VAL A 54 11.02 -3.62 -4.62
N LYS A 55 10.34 -4.23 -3.65
CA LYS A 55 9.04 -4.87 -3.85
C LYS A 55 8.02 -4.28 -2.89
N VAL A 56 6.78 -4.14 -3.35
CA VAL A 56 5.67 -3.59 -2.57
C VAL A 56 4.49 -4.53 -2.65
N SER A 57 3.88 -4.79 -1.50
CA SER A 57 2.57 -5.44 -1.35
C SER A 57 1.67 -4.54 -0.51
N LEU A 58 0.36 -4.54 -0.77
CA LEU A 58 -0.62 -3.79 0.00
C LEU A 58 -1.77 -4.72 0.39
N LEU A 59 -1.77 -5.12 1.65
CA LEU A 59 -2.74 -6.02 2.25
C LEU A 59 -3.77 -5.24 3.06
N GLU A 60 -5.04 -5.60 2.93
CA GLU A 60 -6.12 -5.12 3.79
C GLU A 60 -6.71 -6.27 4.60
N ILE A 61 -7.03 -5.97 5.87
CA ILE A 61 -7.73 -6.89 6.76
C ILE A 61 -9.10 -6.27 7.04
N TYR A 62 -10.16 -6.94 6.61
CA TYR A 62 -11.54 -6.50 6.82
C TYR A 62 -12.39 -7.69 7.25
N ASN A 63 -13.10 -7.55 8.38
CA ASN A 63 -13.91 -8.62 8.96
C ASN A 63 -13.17 -9.98 9.08
N GLU A 64 -11.93 -9.95 9.57
CA GLU A 64 -11.02 -11.10 9.71
C GLU A 64 -10.61 -11.80 8.39
N GLU A 65 -11.00 -11.24 7.25
CA GLU A 65 -10.61 -11.71 5.92
C GLU A 65 -9.48 -10.84 5.35
N LEU A 66 -8.62 -11.47 4.54
CA LEU A 66 -7.44 -10.86 3.94
C LEU A 66 -7.68 -10.54 2.47
N PHE A 67 -7.37 -9.30 2.05
CA PHE A 67 -7.58 -8.85 0.67
C PHE A 67 -6.31 -8.22 0.09
N ASP A 68 -6.00 -8.56 -1.16
CA ASP A 68 -4.90 -7.96 -1.90
C ASP A 68 -5.35 -6.70 -2.65
N LEU A 69 -4.86 -5.55 -2.22
CA LEU A 69 -5.15 -4.26 -2.85
C LEU A 69 -4.31 -3.98 -4.11
N LEU A 70 -3.27 -4.78 -4.38
CA LEU A 70 -2.42 -4.66 -5.57
C LEU A 70 -2.66 -5.75 -6.61
N ASN A 71 -3.44 -6.78 -6.30
CA ASN A 71 -3.81 -7.80 -7.28
C ASN A 71 -4.44 -7.12 -8.52
N PRO A 72 -3.89 -7.33 -9.73
CA PRO A 72 -4.34 -6.68 -10.96
C PRO A 72 -5.73 -7.14 -11.41
N THR A 73 -6.27 -8.22 -10.84
CA THR A 73 -7.64 -8.63 -11.12
C THR A 73 -8.62 -7.58 -10.59
N PRO A 74 -9.69 -7.29 -11.34
CA PRO A 74 -10.75 -6.39 -10.87
C PRO A 74 -11.63 -7.02 -9.78
N ASP A 75 -11.44 -8.31 -9.51
CA ASP A 75 -12.13 -8.99 -8.41
C ASP A 75 -11.63 -8.46 -7.06
N VAL A 76 -12.56 -7.97 -6.26
CA VAL A 76 -12.35 -7.45 -4.91
C VAL A 76 -12.89 -8.40 -3.84
N GLY A 77 -13.51 -9.52 -4.24
CA GLY A 77 -14.04 -10.55 -3.34
C GLY A 77 -13.07 -11.70 -3.07
N GLU A 78 -11.95 -11.78 -3.79
CA GLU A 78 -10.93 -12.81 -3.60
C GLU A 78 -10.25 -12.65 -2.23
N ARG A 79 -10.34 -13.70 -1.40
CA ARG A 79 -9.77 -13.76 -0.05
C ARG A 79 -8.43 -14.49 -0.08
N LEU A 80 -7.41 -13.89 0.53
CA LEU A 80 -6.10 -14.50 0.68
C LEU A 80 -6.07 -15.51 1.83
N GLN A 81 -5.18 -16.50 1.72
CA GLN A 81 -4.98 -17.51 2.75
C GLN A 81 -3.67 -17.26 3.49
N MET A 82 -3.71 -17.38 4.82
CA MET A 82 -2.52 -17.26 5.67
C MET A 82 -2.10 -18.63 6.22
N PHE A 83 -0.79 -18.90 6.19
CA PHE A 83 -0.17 -20.12 6.70
C PHE A 83 1.01 -19.78 7.62
N ASP A 84 1.33 -20.65 8.57
CA ASP A 84 2.56 -20.52 9.35
C ASP A 84 3.80 -20.73 8.44
N ASP A 85 4.86 -19.92 8.64
CA ASP A 85 6.12 -20.14 7.93
C ASP A 85 6.91 -21.28 8.59
N PRO A 86 7.12 -22.43 7.91
CA PRO A 86 7.86 -23.56 8.49
C PRO A 86 9.33 -23.22 8.78
N ARG A 87 9.87 -22.14 8.19
CA ARG A 87 11.26 -21.70 8.35
C ARG A 87 11.41 -20.64 9.45
N ASN A 88 10.33 -20.01 9.87
CA ASN A 88 10.34 -18.95 10.86
C ASN A 88 9.15 -19.12 11.82
N LYS A 89 9.43 -19.54 13.07
CA LYS A 89 8.39 -19.79 14.09
C LYS A 89 7.51 -18.57 14.43
N ARG A 90 7.89 -17.36 14.04
CA ARG A 90 7.11 -16.13 14.21
C ARG A 90 6.65 -15.52 12.88
N GLY A 91 6.94 -16.19 11.76
CA GLY A 91 6.61 -15.75 10.41
C GLY A 91 5.31 -16.36 9.92
N VAL A 92 4.64 -15.66 9.02
CA VAL A 92 3.48 -16.15 8.29
C VAL A 92 3.73 -15.98 6.79
N ILE A 93 3.10 -16.84 5.99
CA ILE A 93 3.09 -16.78 4.54
C ILE A 93 1.66 -16.49 4.10
N ILE A 94 1.48 -15.41 3.35
CA ILE A 94 0.20 -15.06 2.75
C ILE A 94 0.21 -15.56 1.32
N LYS A 95 -0.53 -16.63 1.05
CA LYS A 95 -0.61 -17.25 -0.26
C LYS A 95 -1.46 -16.38 -1.19
N GLY A 96 -0.90 -16.06 -2.35
CA GLY A 96 -1.57 -15.26 -3.37
C GLY A 96 -1.41 -13.75 -3.19
N LEU A 97 -0.66 -13.29 -2.18
CA LEU A 97 -0.33 -11.87 -2.05
C LEU A 97 0.64 -11.44 -3.16
N GLU A 98 0.25 -10.45 -3.93
CA GLU A 98 1.03 -9.87 -5.01
C GLU A 98 2.19 -9.03 -4.43
N GLU A 99 3.40 -9.36 -4.87
CA GLU A 99 4.60 -8.56 -4.62
C GLU A 99 5.03 -7.85 -5.91
N VAL A 100 4.63 -6.60 -6.06
CA VAL A 100 4.97 -5.81 -7.24
C VAL A 100 6.40 -5.32 -7.13
N THR A 101 7.24 -5.67 -8.11
CA THR A 101 8.59 -5.11 -8.21
C THR A 101 8.50 -3.67 -8.71
N VAL A 102 9.24 -2.78 -8.06
CA VAL A 102 9.21 -1.36 -8.38
C VAL A 102 10.58 -0.89 -8.82
N HIS A 103 10.65 -0.36 -10.04
CA HIS A 103 11.92 -0.02 -10.69
C HIS A 103 12.32 1.44 -10.49
N ASN A 104 11.36 2.30 -10.18
CA ASN A 104 11.59 3.73 -9.95
C ASN A 104 10.51 4.32 -9.05
N LYS A 105 10.80 5.49 -8.49
CA LYS A 105 9.90 6.21 -7.58
C LYS A 105 8.51 6.49 -8.16
N ASN A 106 8.41 6.77 -9.46
CA ASN A 106 7.12 7.09 -10.11
C ASN A 106 6.19 5.88 -10.20
N GLU A 107 6.74 4.68 -10.37
CA GLU A 107 5.96 3.43 -10.35
C GLU A 107 5.33 3.18 -8.98
N VAL A 108 6.04 3.52 -7.89
CA VAL A 108 5.51 3.37 -6.53
C VAL A 108 4.23 4.18 -6.36
N TYR A 109 4.26 5.44 -6.80
CA TYR A 109 3.12 6.34 -6.65
C TYR A 109 1.88 5.80 -7.39
N ARG A 110 2.06 5.30 -8.62
CA ARG A 110 0.98 4.65 -9.37
C ARG A 110 0.43 3.40 -8.68
N ILE A 111 1.30 2.63 -8.02
CA ILE A 111 0.89 1.45 -7.24
C ILE A 111 0.02 1.86 -6.05
N LEU A 112 0.38 2.94 -5.35
CA LEU A 112 -0.41 3.48 -4.24
C LEU A 112 -1.78 4.00 -4.72
N GLU A 113 -1.83 4.75 -5.82
CA GLU A 113 -3.09 5.23 -6.41
C GLU A 113 -4.00 4.07 -6.80
N ARG A 114 -3.45 3.03 -7.43
CA ARG A 114 -4.20 1.81 -7.76
C ARG A 114 -4.73 1.12 -6.51
N GLY A 115 -3.92 0.99 -5.47
CA GLY A 115 -4.33 0.39 -4.20
C GLY A 115 -5.46 1.17 -3.52
N ALA A 116 -5.37 2.51 -3.52
CA ALA A 116 -6.41 3.38 -2.97
C ALA A 116 -7.73 3.29 -3.75
N ALA A 117 -7.66 3.24 -5.08
CA ALA A 117 -8.83 3.01 -5.93
C ALA A 117 -9.47 1.65 -5.63
N LYS A 118 -8.68 0.58 -5.56
CA LYS A 118 -9.18 -0.77 -5.27
C LYS A 118 -9.82 -0.86 -3.89
N ARG A 119 -9.24 -0.22 -2.87
CA ARG A 119 -9.84 -0.10 -1.53
C ARG A 119 -11.21 0.58 -1.57
N THR A 120 -11.34 1.65 -2.35
CA THR A 120 -12.61 2.40 -2.47
C THR A 120 -13.71 1.53 -3.10
N THR A 121 -13.37 0.79 -4.15
CA THR A 121 -14.27 -0.19 -4.77
C THR A 121 -14.61 -1.33 -3.82
N ALA A 122 -13.62 -1.89 -3.13
CA ALA A 122 -13.79 -2.97 -2.17
C ALA A 122 -14.70 -2.55 -0.99
N ALA A 123 -14.51 -1.36 -0.42
CA ALA A 123 -15.36 -0.85 0.64
C ALA A 123 -16.83 -0.76 0.20
N THR A 124 -17.10 -0.30 -1.03
CA THR A 124 -18.47 -0.23 -1.55
C THR A 124 -19.08 -1.63 -1.73
N TYR A 125 -18.31 -2.56 -2.29
CA TYR A 125 -18.74 -3.94 -2.49
C TYR A 125 -18.96 -4.66 -1.16
N LEU A 126 -17.93 -4.73 -0.30
CA LEU A 126 -17.98 -5.48 0.95
C LEU A 126 -19.07 -4.96 1.90
N ASN A 127 -19.28 -3.65 1.97
CA ASN A 127 -20.38 -3.09 2.78
C ASN A 127 -21.77 -3.42 2.20
N ALA A 128 -21.91 -3.58 0.89
CA ALA A 128 -23.18 -3.94 0.26
C ALA A 128 -23.52 -5.43 0.39
N TYR A 129 -22.52 -6.28 0.66
CA TYR A 129 -22.66 -7.73 0.86
C TYR A 129 -22.46 -8.15 2.33
N SER A 130 -22.31 -7.20 3.26
CA SER A 130 -22.25 -7.40 4.71
C SER A 130 -23.62 -7.29 5.36
#